data_AF-A0A0A1I196-F1
#
_entry.id   AF-A0A0A1I196-F1
#
_cell.length_a   1.000
_cell.length_b   1.000
_cell.length_c   1.000
_cell.angle_alpha   90.00
_cell.angle_beta   90.00
_cell.angle_gamma   90.00
#
_symmetry.space_group_name_H-M   'P 1'
#
loop_
_entity.id
_entity.type
_entity.pdbx_description
1 polymer ?
#
loop_
_entity_poly.entity_id
_entity_poly.type
_entity_poly.pdbx_seq_one_letter_code
_entity_poly.pdbx_strand_id
1 'polypeptide(L)'
;MFAAHKDTLDSHILWISKTGQVHMDCLSPYAHEGEFEQHQQDLCARLKMYRRGQGYVGKKAAADKDFIGRVLQTLTQAWQSMQNTSQVQVIDRFC
;
A
#
# COMPACT_ATOMS: atom_id res chain seq x y z
N MET A 1 5.59 -9.73 -5.20
CA MET A 1 4.63 -8.74 -4.69
C MET A 1 3.83 -8.14 -5.84
N PHE A 2 4.21 -7.02 -6.45
CA PHE A 2 3.42 -6.36 -7.52
C PHE A 2 3.07 -7.25 -8.74
N ALA A 3 4.03 -8.02 -9.28
CA ALA A 3 3.81 -8.83 -10.49
C ALA A 3 2.83 -10.00 -10.32
N ALA A 4 2.53 -10.38 -9.07
CA ALA A 4 1.64 -11.51 -8.77
C ALA A 4 0.15 -11.14 -8.88
N HIS A 5 -0.19 -9.85 -8.84
CA HIS A 5 -1.57 -9.38 -8.83
C HIS A 5 -2.01 -8.87 -10.20
N LYS A 6 -3.27 -9.11 -10.54
CA LYS A 6 -3.92 -8.55 -11.72
C LYS A 6 -4.66 -7.28 -11.34
N ASP A 7 -4.15 -6.15 -11.85
CA ASP A 7 -4.72 -4.83 -11.61
C ASP A 7 -6.18 -4.69 -12.07
N THR A 8 -6.65 -5.53 -13.00
CA THR A 8 -8.02 -5.46 -13.51
C THR A 8 -9.07 -6.16 -12.65
N LEU A 9 -8.66 -7.01 -11.70
CA LEU A 9 -9.59 -7.85 -10.95
C LEU A 9 -10.03 -7.21 -9.64
N ASP A 10 -9.05 -6.77 -8.85
CA ASP A 10 -9.27 -6.30 -7.48
C ASP A 10 -8.64 -4.93 -7.25
N SER A 11 -9.02 -4.29 -6.15
CA SER A 11 -8.30 -3.11 -5.65
C SER A 11 -7.15 -3.58 -4.77
N HIS A 12 -6.09 -2.80 -4.68
CA HIS A 12 -4.87 -3.19 -3.97
C HIS A 12 -4.53 -2.14 -2.93
N ILE A 13 -4.14 -2.59 -1.74
CA ILE A 13 -3.63 -1.69 -0.71
C ILE A 13 -2.26 -2.16 -0.27
N LEU A 14 -1.28 -1.24 -0.31
CA LEU A 14 0.01 -1.46 0.33
C LEU A 14 -0.01 -0.89 1.72
N TRP A 15 0.55 -1.65 2.65
CA TRP A 15 0.64 -1.22 4.03
C TRP A 15 1.87 -1.81 4.70
N ILE A 16 2.24 -1.22 5.83
CA ILE A 16 3.39 -1.61 6.65
C ILE A 16 2.85 -2.07 8.00
N SER A 17 3.29 -3.24 8.44
CA SER A 17 2.99 -3.74 9.79
C SER A 17 3.77 -2.95 10.85
N LYS A 18 3.36 -3.02 12.11
CA LYS A 18 4.14 -2.52 13.27
C LYS A 18 5.53 -3.16 13.43
N THR A 19 5.83 -4.22 12.69
CA THR A 19 7.17 -4.83 12.63
C THR A 19 8.02 -4.31 11.47
N GLY A 20 7.50 -3.41 10.64
CA GLY A 20 8.18 -2.83 9.49
C GLY A 20 8.11 -3.70 8.23
N GLN A 21 7.30 -4.76 8.22
CA GLN A 21 7.09 -5.58 7.02
C GLN A 21 6.10 -4.91 6.09
N VAL A 22 6.46 -4.84 4.81
CA VAL A 22 5.57 -4.32 3.77
C VAL A 22 4.70 -5.45 3.24
N HIS A 23 3.39 -5.23 3.25
CA HIS A 23 2.36 -6.15 2.80
C HIS A 23 1.51 -5.51 1.71
N MET A 24 0.89 -6.35 0.89
CA MET A 24 0.00 -5.95 -0.19
C MET A 24 -1.19 -6.88 -0.18
N ASP A 25 -2.37 -6.33 0.06
CA ASP A 25 -3.61 -7.09 0.10
C ASP A 25 -4.55 -6.70 -1.04
N CYS A 26 -5.26 -7.70 -1.54
CA CYS A 26 -6.34 -7.52 -2.49
C CYS A 26 -7.64 -7.26 -1.73
N LEU A 27 -8.26 -6.13 -2.03
CA LEU A 27 -9.53 -5.70 -1.49
C LEU A 27 -10.61 -5.91 -2.54
N SER A 28 -11.75 -6.43 -2.08
CA SER A 28 -12.98 -6.48 -2.87
C SER A 28 -13.30 -5.08 -3.41
N PRO A 29 -13.85 -4.96 -4.64
CA PRO A 29 -14.20 -3.67 -5.23
C PRO A 29 -15.18 -2.81 -4.40
N TYR A 30 -15.86 -3.41 -3.43
CA TYR A 30 -16.79 -2.75 -2.51
C TYR A 30 -16.22 -2.53 -1.10
N ALA A 31 -15.01 -3.00 -0.81
CA ALA A 31 -14.40 -2.83 0.51
C ALA A 31 -14.03 -1.36 0.75
N HIS A 32 -14.33 -0.87 1.94
CA HIS A 32 -13.98 0.49 2.33
C HIS A 32 -12.62 0.53 3.05
N GLU A 33 -11.84 1.59 2.82
CA GLU A 33 -10.53 1.74 3.46
C GLU A 33 -10.62 1.73 5.00
N GLY A 34 -11.70 2.28 5.57
CA GLY A 34 -11.93 2.27 7.01
C GLY A 34 -12.22 0.88 7.59
N GLU A 35 -12.82 -0.02 6.81
CA GLU A 35 -13.01 -1.42 7.23
C GLU A 35 -11.66 -2.14 7.28
N PHE A 36 -10.78 -1.87 6.31
CA PHE A 36 -9.43 -2.42 6.31
C PHE A 36 -8.62 -2.00 7.53
N GLU A 37 -8.70 -0.72 7.93
CA GLU A 37 -8.02 -0.22 9.14
C GLU A 37 -8.55 -0.89 10.43
N GLN A 38 -9.85 -1.20 10.50
CA GLN A 38 -10.44 -1.88 11.65
C GLN A 38 -10.07 -3.37 11.71
N HIS A 39 -9.96 -4.01 10.56
CA HIS A 39 -9.58 -5.43 10.48
C HIS A 39 -8.09 -5.65 10.75
N GLN A 40 -7.24 -4.68 10.42
CA GLN A 40 -5.79 -4.85 10.47
C GLN A 40 -5.16 -4.24 11.73
N GLN A 41 -5.19 -5.01 12.83
CA GLN A 41 -4.68 -4.58 14.14
C GLN A 41 -3.18 -4.24 14.17
N ASP A 42 -2.40 -4.80 13.25
CA ASP A 42 -0.96 -4.55 13.10
C ASP A 42 -0.63 -3.46 12.09
N LEU A 43 -1.64 -2.76 11.57
CA LEU A 43 -1.44 -1.67 10.63
C LEU A 43 -0.69 -0.52 11.29
N CYS A 44 0.43 -0.12 10.69
CA CYS A 44 1.19 1.05 11.09
C CYS A 44 0.99 2.19 10.09
N ALA A 45 1.23 1.93 8.80
CA ALA A 45 1.00 2.90 7.74
C ALA A 45 0.44 2.20 6.52
N ARG A 46 -0.32 2.94 5.70
CA ARG A 46 -0.78 2.46 4.39
C ARG A 46 -0.69 3.51 3.34
N LEU A 47 -0.44 3.07 2.11
CA LEU A 47 -0.73 3.87 0.93
C LEU A 47 -2.24 3.92 0.70
N LYS A 48 -2.68 4.91 -0.06
CA LYS A 48 -4.05 4.96 -0.57
C LYS A 48 -4.40 3.70 -1.33
N MET A 49 -5.66 3.30 -1.24
CA MET A 49 -6.19 2.18 -2.02
C MET A 49 -6.08 2.45 -3.51
N TYR A 50 -5.35 1.60 -4.22
CA TYR A 50 -5.28 1.62 -5.67
C TYR A 50 -6.46 0.84 -6.23
N ARG A 51 -7.42 1.57 -6.81
CA ARG A 51 -8.55 0.94 -7.48
C ARG A 51 -8.11 0.23 -8.75
N ARG A 52 -8.83 -0.85 -9.08
CA ARG A 52 -8.57 -1.67 -10.26
C ARG A 52 -8.48 -0.84 -11.56
N GLY A 53 -7.63 -1.29 -12.48
CA GLY A 53 -7.47 -0.73 -13.82
C GLY A 53 -6.64 0.55 -13.90
N GLN A 54 -5.93 0.91 -12.83
CA GLN A 54 -5.10 2.12 -12.75
C GLN A 54 -3.60 1.84 -13.03
N GLY A 55 -3.23 0.58 -13.25
CA GLY A 55 -1.88 0.17 -13.61
C GLY A 55 -0.89 0.17 -12.45
N TYR A 56 -1.37 0.10 -11.20
CA TYR A 56 -0.51 0.14 -10.00
C TYR A 56 0.12 -1.20 -9.64
N VAL A 57 -0.49 -2.30 -10.09
CA VAL A 57 0.04 -3.65 -9.89
C VAL A 57 0.12 -4.42 -11.22
N GLY A 58 0.74 -5.59 -11.19
CA GLY A 58 0.99 -6.42 -12.37
C GLY A 58 2.39 -6.26 -12.93
N LYS A 59 2.68 -7.05 -13.97
CA LYS A 59 4.05 -7.20 -14.53
C LYS A 59 4.66 -5.87 -15.00
N LYS A 60 3.83 -4.96 -15.54
CA LYS A 60 4.29 -3.66 -16.03
C LYS A 60 4.72 -2.75 -14.88
N ALA A 61 3.87 -2.61 -13.86
CA ALA A 61 4.19 -1.81 -12.67
C ALA A 61 5.40 -2.37 -11.91
N ALA A 62 5.53 -3.70 -11.84
CA ALA A 62 6.67 -4.35 -11.21
C ALA A 62 7.99 -4.19 -11.99
N ALA A 63 7.92 -3.97 -13.30
CA ALA A 63 9.09 -3.73 -14.15
C ALA A 63 9.51 -2.26 -14.14
N ASP A 64 8.64 -1.35 -13.69
CA ASP A 64 8.93 0.07 -13.57
C ASP A 64 9.73 0.34 -12.28
N LYS A 65 11.05 0.42 -12.45
CA LYS A 65 11.97 0.65 -11.34
C LYS A 65 11.80 2.01 -10.68
N ASP A 66 11.42 3.03 -11.45
CA ASP A 66 11.22 4.38 -10.91
C ASP A 66 9.96 4.42 -10.05
N PHE A 67 8.88 3.79 -10.52
CA PHE A 67 7.66 3.63 -9.75
C PHE A 67 7.91 2.85 -8.45
N ILE A 68 8.55 1.67 -8.54
CA ILE A 68 8.86 0.85 -7.35
C ILE A 68 9.80 1.60 -6.39
N GLY A 69 10.76 2.34 -6.91
CA GLY A 69 11.66 3.19 -6.13
C GLY A 69 10.92 4.26 -5.34
N ARG A 70 10.00 4.99 -5.99
CA ARG A 70 9.15 5.99 -5.33
C ARG A 70 8.25 5.39 -4.27
N VAL A 71 7.64 4.23 -4.56
CA VAL A 71 6.81 3.50 -3.58
C VAL A 71 7.64 3.14 -2.35
N LEU A 72 8.82 2.54 -2.54
CA LEU A 72 9.69 2.14 -1.44
C LEU A 72 10.19 3.34 -0.63
N GLN A 73 10.59 4.42 -1.29
CA GLN A 73 11.03 5.66 -0.63
C GLN A 73 9.90 6.25 0.21
N THR A 74 8.71 6.35 -0.37
CA THR A 74 7.51 6.87 0.30
C THR A 74 7.16 6.04 1.55
N LEU A 75 7.18 4.71 1.43
CA LEU A 75 6.94 3.79 2.56
C LEU A 75 8.00 3.93 3.66
N THR A 76 9.28 4.05 3.27
CA THR A 76 10.39 4.20 4.21
C THR A 76 10.29 5.51 4.99
N GLN A 77 9.96 6.61 4.30
CA GLN A 77 9.76 7.92 4.94
C GLN A 77 8.57 7.90 5.89
N ALA A 78 7.45 7.30 5.49
CA ALA A 78 6.30 7.15 6.36
C ALA A 78 6.64 6.30 7.59
N TRP A 79 7.34 5.19 7.42
CA TRP A 79 7.80 4.35 8.53
C TRP A 79 8.69 5.13 9.53
N GLN A 80 9.62 5.96 9.03
CA GLN A 80 10.46 6.80 9.89
C GLN A 80 9.66 7.89 10.62
N SER A 81 8.69 8.49 9.94
CA SER A 81 7.78 9.49 10.54
C SER A 81 6.90 8.87 11.64
N MET A 82 6.46 7.62 11.44
CA MET A 82 5.63 6.87 12.38
C MET A 82 6.37 6.46 13.66
N GLN A 83 7.68 6.25 13.63
CA GLN A 83 8.44 5.95 14.86
C GLN A 83 8.28 7.04 15.94
N ASN A 84 7.89 8.25 15.54
CA ASN A 84 7.60 9.36 16.45
C ASN A 84 6.10 9.57 16.74
N THR A 85 5.18 8.80 16.12
CA THR A 85 3.72 9.06 16.17
C THR A 85 2.90 7.76 16.29
N SER A 86 1.97 7.68 17.25
CA SER A 86 1.14 6.49 17.50
C SER A 86 -0.14 6.35 16.64
N GLN A 87 -0.32 7.15 15.59
CA GLN A 87 -1.50 7.10 14.71
C GLN A 87 -1.16 6.44 13.37
N VAL A 88 -2.14 5.83 12.70
CA VAL A 88 -1.93 5.23 11.37
C VAL A 88 -1.72 6.32 10.32
N GLN A 89 -0.60 6.30 9.57
CA GLN A 89 -0.41 7.23 8.45
C GLN A 89 -1.07 6.71 7.18
N VAL A 90 -1.92 7.54 6.59
CA VAL A 90 -2.43 7.32 5.23
C VAL A 90 -1.60 8.16 4.26
N ILE A 91 -0.96 7.49 3.30
CA ILE A 91 -0.08 8.11 2.32
C ILE A 91 -0.82 8.21 0.98
N ASP A 92 -1.34 9.40 0.66
CA ASP A 92 -2.11 9.67 -0.56
C ASP A 92 -1.24 10.12 -1.76
N ARG A 93 -0.02 10.61 -1.50
CA ARG A 93 0.91 11.05 -2.55
C ARG A 93 2.26 10.35 -2.43
N PHE A 94 2.76 9.92 -3.58
CA PHE A 94 4.17 9.55 -3.72
C PHE A 94 5.02 10.80 -3.62
N CYS A 95 6.06 10.75 -2.79
CA CYS A 95 7.07 11.80 -2.68
C CYS A 95 8.23 11.53 -3.64
#